data_AF-A0A258XGS7-F1
#
_entry.id   AF-A0A258XGS7-F1
#
_cell.length_a   1.000
_cell.length_b   1.000
_cell.length_c   1.000
_cell.angle_alpha   90.00
_cell.angle_beta   90.00
_cell.angle_gamma   90.00
#
_symmetry.space_group_name_H-M   'P 1'
#
loop_
_entity.id
_entity.type
_entity.pdbx_description
1 polymer ?
#
loop_
_entity_poly.entity_id
_entity_poly.type
_entity_poly.pdbx_seq_one_letter_code
_entity_poly.pdbx_strand_id
1 'polypeptide(L)'
;VNLIGNLYVSNGMSAGNTPMEARTQALSEIFERHTKYRIIEEGLCLPDVPEDVINRYPRIAASIRALRCAGFGILVKDASLGGRYPVMNVTLLHPKDQGCFASFGAHPRLEVALERALTELLQGRALDSLAGFPAPGFDQTEISDPQNLEIHFVDSSGVISWQFLRDSPDFEFVDWNFGTTTEEDYAWSVDALHGDGHEIYIADFEHLGVYACRILVPGVSEIYPFEELEFENNSVGNLIRPALARLPELSDDECDELLDLITELELADDRLVPVLIGLAPDADSPWTDLRIGELKLLLALALGDDEAILEGCTWIAQYGQRSEARLKVYRCIADLAQLDAPTYFEPALALLYGRETLEQVLLHLVQNAIDASPEGMAVFLQCNVDGINGCIEVIDTGTGMSAEFMRNRLFKPFVSTKPGGFGIGAFEAREMVRTMRGKLDVESREGLGSRFAVRLPLAAAQPLMDSIQGEPKPAGSTQGKKVA
;
A
#
# COMPACT_ATOMS: atom_id res chain seq x y z
N VAL A 1 -17.10 17.65 -0.39
CA VAL A 1 -16.17 16.80 0.40
C VAL A 1 -15.30 15.93 -0.51
N ASN A 2 -15.86 15.17 -1.47
CA ASN A 2 -15.04 14.35 -2.38
C ASN A 2 -13.96 15.15 -3.13
N LEU A 3 -14.35 16.21 -3.86
CA LEU A 3 -13.42 17.09 -4.55
C LEU A 3 -12.34 17.65 -3.61
N ILE A 4 -12.77 18.16 -2.45
CA ILE A 4 -11.88 18.72 -1.42
C ILE A 4 -10.84 17.68 -0.94
N GLY A 5 -11.27 16.44 -0.68
CA GLY A 5 -10.43 15.39 -0.14
C GLY A 5 -9.43 14.81 -1.15
N ASN A 6 -9.80 14.74 -2.43
CA ASN A 6 -8.92 14.24 -3.48
C ASN A 6 -7.93 15.31 -3.95
N LEU A 7 -8.39 16.53 -4.24
CA LEU A 7 -7.53 17.53 -4.88
C LEU A 7 -6.68 18.34 -3.88
N TYR A 8 -7.23 18.66 -2.71
CA TYR A 8 -6.59 19.62 -1.79
C TYR A 8 -6.03 18.97 -0.53
N VAL A 9 -6.40 17.71 -0.23
CA VAL A 9 -5.90 16.92 0.93
C VAL A 9 -5.80 17.70 2.23
N SER A 10 -4.59 18.00 2.73
CA SER A 10 -4.35 18.84 3.92
C SER A 10 -3.93 20.28 3.59
N ASN A 11 -3.71 20.61 2.31
CA ASN A 11 -3.23 21.92 1.89
C ASN A 11 -4.21 23.04 2.26
N GLY A 12 -3.67 24.15 2.76
CA GLY A 12 -4.44 25.31 3.17
C GLY A 12 -5.23 25.11 4.47
N MET A 13 -4.92 24.09 5.26
CA MET A 13 -5.45 23.94 6.62
C MET A 13 -4.54 24.64 7.62
N SER A 14 -5.13 25.34 8.60
CA SER A 14 -4.35 25.93 9.68
C SER A 14 -5.18 26.14 10.94
N ALA A 15 -4.51 26.18 12.08
CA ALA A 15 -5.07 26.60 13.37
C ALA A 15 -4.14 27.63 14.01
N GLY A 16 -4.70 28.50 14.87
CA GLY A 16 -3.94 29.60 15.45
C GLY A 16 -4.63 30.26 16.62
N ASN A 17 -3.91 31.15 17.31
CA ASN A 17 -4.44 31.87 18.47
C ASN A 17 -5.46 32.93 18.05
N THR A 18 -5.33 33.45 16.83
CA THR A 18 -6.25 34.42 16.24
C THR A 18 -6.68 33.97 14.83
N PRO A 19 -7.84 34.42 14.34
CA PRO A 19 -8.27 34.14 12.97
C PRO A 19 -7.25 34.58 11.92
N MET A 20 -6.65 35.75 12.11
CA MET A 20 -5.71 36.33 11.15
C MET A 20 -4.41 35.54 11.07
N GLU A 21 -3.90 35.08 12.21
CA GLU A 21 -2.71 34.23 12.30
C GLU A 21 -2.93 32.91 11.55
N ALA A 22 -4.01 32.21 11.85
CA ALA A 22 -4.33 30.93 11.21
C ALA A 22 -4.52 31.08 9.70
N ARG A 23 -5.27 32.10 9.25
CA ARG A 23 -5.47 32.35 7.82
C ARG A 23 -4.19 32.72 7.09
N THR A 24 -3.32 33.53 7.70
CA THR A 24 -2.00 33.86 7.13
C THR A 24 -1.14 32.62 6.96
N GLN A 25 -1.13 31.73 7.94
CA GLN A 25 -0.40 30.46 7.86
C GLN A 25 -0.97 29.55 6.76
N ALA A 26 -2.31 29.44 6.65
CA ALA A 26 -2.94 28.66 5.58
C ALA A 26 -2.63 29.21 4.17
N LEU A 27 -2.66 30.54 3.98
CA LEU A 27 -2.30 31.16 2.71
C LEU A 27 -0.80 31.01 2.41
N SER A 28 0.05 31.15 3.43
CA SER A 28 1.50 30.92 3.29
C SER A 28 1.79 29.50 2.83
N GLU A 29 1.14 28.51 3.44
CA GLU A 29 1.25 27.10 3.05
C GLU A 29 0.82 26.86 1.58
N ILE A 30 -0.24 27.53 1.11
CA ILE A 30 -0.66 27.48 -0.29
C ILE A 30 0.42 28.06 -1.21
N PHE A 31 0.98 29.23 -0.88
CA PHE A 31 2.09 29.81 -1.65
C PHE A 31 3.33 28.92 -1.67
N GLU A 32 3.66 28.31 -0.53
CA GLU A 32 4.80 27.41 -0.39
C GLU A 32 4.72 26.27 -1.41
N ARG A 33 3.58 25.56 -1.42
CA ARG A 33 3.40 24.38 -2.28
C ARG A 33 3.28 24.75 -3.75
N HIS A 34 2.49 25.76 -4.07
CA HIS A 34 2.36 26.26 -5.44
C HIS A 34 3.73 26.64 -6.04
N THR A 35 4.53 27.39 -5.26
CA THR A 35 5.85 27.84 -5.70
C THR A 35 6.86 26.70 -5.75
N LYS A 36 6.83 25.79 -4.76
CA LYS A 36 7.67 24.58 -4.71
C LYS A 36 7.47 23.73 -5.96
N TYR A 37 6.24 23.39 -6.32
CA TYR A 37 5.97 22.54 -7.48
C TYR A 37 6.45 23.19 -8.76
N ARG A 38 6.12 24.46 -8.96
CA ARG A 38 6.59 25.21 -10.12
C ARG A 38 8.12 25.20 -10.25
N ILE A 39 8.84 25.39 -9.15
CA ILE A 39 10.32 25.35 -9.13
C ILE A 39 10.85 23.97 -9.55
N ILE A 40 10.23 22.90 -9.08
CA ILE A 40 10.66 21.52 -9.36
C ILE A 40 10.31 21.12 -10.79
N GLU A 41 9.07 21.35 -11.21
CA GLU A 41 8.54 21.04 -12.55
C GLU A 41 9.29 21.76 -13.66
N GLU A 42 9.57 23.06 -13.48
CA GLU A 42 10.29 23.87 -14.47
C GLU A 42 11.82 23.75 -14.32
N GLY A 43 12.31 23.10 -13.26
CA GLY A 43 13.75 22.94 -12.99
C GLY A 43 14.48 24.26 -12.72
N LEU A 44 13.81 25.21 -12.07
CA LEU A 44 14.29 26.59 -11.90
C LEU A 44 15.49 26.65 -10.96
N CYS A 45 16.51 27.42 -11.36
CA CYS A 45 17.65 27.75 -10.51
C CYS A 45 17.37 29.05 -9.75
N LEU A 46 17.38 28.96 -8.42
CA LEU A 46 17.08 30.08 -7.54
C LEU A 46 18.33 30.92 -7.22
N PRO A 47 18.20 32.25 -7.06
CA PRO A 47 19.29 33.11 -6.62
C PRO A 47 19.68 32.84 -5.16
N ASP A 48 20.97 32.93 -4.87
CA ASP A 48 21.49 32.85 -3.50
C ASP A 48 21.05 34.07 -2.67
N VAL A 49 20.73 33.81 -1.40
CA VAL A 49 20.51 34.87 -0.42
C VAL A 49 21.87 35.39 0.05
N PRO A 50 22.16 36.70 -0.08
CA PRO A 50 23.42 37.26 0.39
C PRO A 50 23.66 37.01 1.89
N GLU A 51 24.92 36.76 2.27
CA GLU A 51 25.27 36.47 3.66
C GLU A 51 24.94 37.62 4.62
N ASP A 52 25.03 38.88 4.18
CA ASP A 52 24.64 40.05 4.99
C ASP A 52 23.13 40.06 5.28
N VAL A 53 22.30 39.59 4.34
CA VAL A 53 20.85 39.40 4.52
C VAL A 53 20.56 38.30 5.55
N ILE A 54 21.24 37.15 5.44
CA ILE A 54 21.12 36.03 6.40
C ILE A 54 21.56 36.49 7.80
N ASN A 55 22.64 37.25 7.91
CA ASN A 55 23.19 37.71 9.17
C ASN A 55 22.32 38.75 9.90
N ARG A 56 21.24 39.26 9.28
CA ARG A 56 20.19 40.03 9.97
C ARG A 56 19.46 39.20 11.03
N TYR A 57 19.51 37.87 10.92
CA TYR A 57 18.81 36.92 11.80
C TYR A 57 19.81 36.00 12.52
N PRO A 58 20.42 36.44 13.64
CA PRO A 58 21.58 35.76 14.22
C PRO A 58 21.33 34.30 14.63
N ARG A 59 20.11 33.96 15.04
CA ARG A 59 19.73 32.59 15.42
C ARG A 59 19.72 31.67 14.19
N ILE A 60 19.02 32.07 13.14
CA ILE A 60 18.96 31.33 11.87
C ILE A 60 20.37 31.19 11.28
N ALA A 61 21.13 32.29 11.23
CA ALA A 61 22.50 32.29 10.75
C ALA A 61 23.41 31.34 11.55
N ALA A 62 23.22 31.25 12.87
CA ALA A 62 23.97 30.30 13.70
C ALA A 62 23.63 28.84 13.38
N SER A 63 22.35 28.53 13.15
CA SER A 63 21.91 27.18 12.76
C SER A 63 22.45 26.77 11.38
N ILE A 64 22.39 27.66 10.38
CA ILE A 64 22.99 27.42 9.05
C ILE A 64 24.50 27.17 9.17
N ARG A 65 25.21 28.00 9.95
CA ARG A 65 26.64 27.80 10.21
C ARG A 65 26.93 26.47 10.89
N ALA A 66 26.10 26.05 11.86
CA ALA A 66 26.27 24.77 12.53
C ALA A 66 26.16 23.59 11.56
N LEU A 67 25.18 23.61 10.65
CA LEU A 67 25.01 22.59 9.62
C LEU A 67 26.20 22.56 8.63
N ARG A 68 26.66 23.73 8.18
CA ARG A 68 27.86 23.84 7.34
C ARG A 68 29.11 23.32 8.06
N CYS A 69 29.29 23.65 9.35
CA CYS A 69 30.39 23.14 10.18
C CYS A 69 30.30 21.63 10.43
N ALA A 70 29.10 21.04 10.42
CA ALA A 70 28.91 19.60 10.49
C ALA A 70 29.29 18.88 9.17
N GLY A 71 29.59 19.65 8.12
CA GLY A 71 30.07 19.13 6.83
C GLY A 71 28.98 19.00 5.76
N PHE A 72 27.76 19.46 6.01
CA PHE A 72 26.71 19.49 5.00
C PHE A 72 26.87 20.70 4.08
N GLY A 73 26.60 20.53 2.78
CA GLY A 73 26.40 21.67 1.89
C GLY A 73 25.04 22.30 2.18
N ILE A 74 25.00 23.57 2.59
CA ILE A 74 23.73 24.28 2.87
C ILE A 74 23.62 25.49 1.95
N LEU A 75 22.66 25.40 1.03
CA LEU A 75 22.28 26.47 0.12
C LEU A 75 21.06 27.19 0.69
N VAL A 76 21.09 28.52 0.69
CA VAL A 76 19.98 29.35 1.13
C VAL A 76 19.59 30.21 -0.07
N LYS A 77 18.39 29.98 -0.58
CA LYS A 77 17.93 30.49 -1.86
C LYS A 77 16.64 31.30 -1.70
N ASP A 78 16.54 32.40 -2.42
CA ASP A 78 15.30 33.17 -2.52
C ASP A 78 14.37 32.50 -3.54
N ALA A 79 13.25 31.97 -3.05
CA ALA A 79 12.27 31.25 -3.85
C ALA A 79 11.07 32.15 -4.24
N SER A 80 11.19 33.47 -4.12
CA SER A 80 10.11 34.42 -4.42
C SER A 80 9.79 34.57 -5.90
N LEU A 81 10.61 34.01 -6.78
CA LEU A 81 10.51 34.14 -8.25
C LEU A 81 10.45 35.61 -8.69
N GLY A 82 11.44 36.40 -8.24
CA GLY A 82 11.52 37.83 -8.52
C GLY A 82 10.65 38.70 -7.63
N GLY A 83 10.45 38.30 -6.36
CA GLY A 83 9.67 39.05 -5.38
C GLY A 83 8.16 38.92 -5.51
N ARG A 84 7.67 37.91 -6.24
CA ARG A 84 6.23 37.68 -6.45
C ARG A 84 5.59 36.85 -5.34
N TYR A 85 6.32 35.88 -4.80
CA TYR A 85 5.82 34.94 -3.79
C TYR A 85 6.61 35.02 -2.49
N PRO A 86 6.00 34.74 -1.33
CA PRO A 86 6.62 34.92 -0.02
C PRO A 86 7.38 33.66 0.43
N VAL A 87 8.22 33.08 -0.44
CA VAL A 87 8.79 31.73 -0.28
C VAL A 87 10.31 31.77 -0.21
N MET A 88 10.86 31.00 0.72
CA MET A 88 12.30 30.75 0.89
C MET A 88 12.59 29.26 0.66
N ASN A 89 13.82 28.98 0.23
CA ASN A 89 14.34 27.62 0.12
C ASN A 89 15.63 27.46 0.92
N VAL A 90 15.74 26.34 1.65
CA VAL A 90 16.98 25.87 2.25
C VAL A 90 17.22 24.45 1.75
N THR A 91 18.33 24.27 1.03
CA THR A 91 18.70 22.97 0.45
C THR A 91 19.93 22.39 1.15
N LEU A 92 19.81 21.14 1.57
CA LEU A 92 20.90 20.33 2.12
C LEU A 92 21.47 19.41 1.04
N LEU A 93 22.79 19.43 0.89
CA LEU A 93 23.57 18.52 0.07
C LEU A 93 24.45 17.65 0.98
N HIS A 94 24.26 16.34 0.93
CA HIS A 94 24.95 15.41 1.79
C HIS A 94 26.16 14.79 1.06
N PRO A 95 27.41 15.15 1.41
CA PRO A 95 28.58 14.80 0.60
C PRO A 95 28.96 13.31 0.64
N LYS A 96 28.43 12.52 1.57
CA LYS A 96 28.81 11.10 1.71
C LYS A 96 27.94 10.15 0.89
N ASP A 97 26.64 10.40 0.83
CA ASP A 97 25.67 9.58 0.09
C ASP A 97 25.13 10.29 -1.16
N GLN A 98 25.53 11.56 -1.38
CA GLN A 98 25.14 12.40 -2.51
C GLN A 98 23.66 12.81 -2.49
N GLY A 99 22.96 12.64 -1.36
CA GLY A 99 21.58 13.03 -1.20
C GLY A 99 21.36 14.54 -1.26
N CYS A 100 20.25 14.94 -1.86
CA CYS A 100 19.81 16.33 -1.97
C CYS A 100 18.43 16.48 -1.36
N PHE A 101 18.28 17.42 -0.43
CA PHE A 101 17.03 17.66 0.27
C PHE A 101 16.68 19.15 0.23
N ALA A 102 15.69 19.51 -0.57
CA ALA A 102 15.24 20.88 -0.77
C ALA A 102 14.00 21.16 0.08
N SER A 103 14.17 21.94 1.15
CA SER A 103 13.08 22.37 2.01
C SER A 103 12.62 23.78 1.65
N PHE A 104 11.31 23.99 1.70
CA PHE A 104 10.67 25.26 1.37
C PHE A 104 9.90 25.75 2.59
N GLY A 105 9.80 27.07 2.72
CA GLY A 105 9.05 27.70 3.79
C GLY A 105 8.49 29.01 3.29
N ALA A 106 7.21 29.26 3.56
CA ALA A 106 6.56 30.50 3.17
C ALA A 106 6.03 31.29 4.37
N HIS A 107 6.12 32.61 4.25
CA HIS A 107 5.46 33.59 5.11
C HIS A 107 5.67 34.98 4.49
N PRO A 108 4.71 35.93 4.55
CA PRO A 108 4.90 37.30 4.07
C PRO A 108 6.12 38.06 4.63
N ARG A 109 6.77 37.51 5.67
CA ARG A 109 7.98 38.04 6.28
C ARG A 109 9.15 37.12 6.01
N LEU A 110 10.21 37.66 5.41
CA LEU A 110 11.38 36.89 4.99
C LEU A 110 12.02 36.10 6.13
N GLU A 111 12.14 36.70 7.32
CA GLU A 111 12.68 36.02 8.51
C GLU A 111 11.90 34.75 8.84
N VAL A 112 10.57 34.84 8.86
CA VAL A 112 9.67 33.75 9.25
C VAL A 112 9.66 32.67 8.18
N ALA A 113 9.65 33.06 6.90
CA ALA A 113 9.73 32.11 5.79
C ALA A 113 11.06 31.33 5.80
N LEU A 114 12.17 32.02 6.05
CA LEU A 114 13.50 31.40 6.15
C LEU A 114 13.61 30.50 7.39
N GLU A 115 13.07 30.91 8.53
CA GLU A 115 13.02 30.07 9.72
C GLU A 115 12.22 28.79 9.46
N ARG A 116 11.04 28.90 8.85
CA ARG A 116 10.18 27.76 8.49
C ARG A 116 10.89 26.78 7.56
N ALA A 117 11.52 27.26 6.49
CA ALA A 117 12.29 26.42 5.58
C ALA A 117 13.43 25.67 6.29
N LEU A 118 14.09 26.33 7.26
CA LEU A 118 15.15 25.71 8.03
C LEU A 118 14.64 24.71 9.07
N THR A 119 13.51 25.00 9.74
CA THR A 119 12.94 24.08 10.74
C THR A 119 12.34 22.84 10.10
N GLU A 120 11.71 22.98 8.94
CA GLU A 120 11.13 21.86 8.18
C GLU A 120 12.24 20.90 7.72
N LEU A 121 13.40 21.44 7.30
CA LEU A 121 14.59 20.65 6.97
C LEU A 121 15.04 19.71 8.12
N LEU A 122 14.79 20.10 9.38
CA LEU A 122 15.24 19.39 10.57
C LEU A 122 14.10 18.68 11.32
N GLN A 123 12.85 18.80 10.85
CA GLN A 123 11.69 18.32 11.59
C GLN A 123 11.72 16.79 11.72
N GLY A 124 11.73 16.32 12.97
CA GLY A 124 11.78 14.88 13.28
C GLY A 124 13.14 14.21 12.98
N ARG A 125 14.18 14.97 12.64
CA ARG A 125 15.49 14.44 12.22
C ARG A 125 16.61 14.94 13.14
N ALA A 126 17.36 14.02 13.72
CA ALA A 126 18.65 14.31 14.33
C ALA A 126 19.72 14.49 13.23
N LEU A 127 20.83 15.16 13.55
CA LEU A 127 21.92 15.45 12.60
C LEU A 127 22.51 14.19 11.94
N ASP A 128 22.56 13.08 12.65
CA ASP A 128 23.02 11.77 12.18
C ASP A 128 21.98 11.02 11.32
N SER A 129 20.76 11.53 11.25
CA SER A 129 19.65 11.01 10.44
C SER A 129 19.35 11.83 9.17
N LEU A 130 20.23 12.77 8.82
CA LEU A 130 20.14 13.58 7.59
C LEU A 130 20.78 12.89 6.37
N ALA A 131 20.53 11.60 6.20
CA ALA A 131 21.05 10.76 5.11
C ALA A 131 19.90 9.97 4.44
N GLY A 132 20.17 9.43 3.26
CA GLY A 132 19.22 8.57 2.53
C GLY A 132 18.21 9.33 1.65
N PHE A 133 18.42 10.61 1.39
CA PHE A 133 17.67 11.35 0.38
C PHE A 133 18.18 11.01 -1.03
N PRO A 134 17.34 11.08 -2.08
CA PRO A 134 17.80 10.83 -3.44
C PRO A 134 18.87 11.82 -3.90
N ALA A 135 19.75 11.35 -4.78
CA ALA A 135 20.67 12.22 -5.49
C ALA A 135 19.90 13.06 -6.53
N PRO A 136 20.40 14.23 -6.94
CA PRO A 136 19.77 15.02 -7.99
C PRO A 136 19.73 14.27 -9.33
N GLY A 137 18.63 14.42 -10.06
CA GLY A 137 18.36 13.77 -11.34
C GLY A 137 18.65 14.66 -12.56
N PHE A 138 18.71 14.05 -13.74
CA PHE A 138 18.88 14.74 -15.02
C PHE A 138 17.64 14.68 -15.92
N ASP A 139 16.76 13.70 -15.72
CA ASP A 139 15.57 13.52 -16.53
C ASP A 139 14.44 14.42 -16.01
N GLN A 140 14.19 15.51 -16.73
CA GLN A 140 13.15 16.46 -16.33
C GLN A 140 11.75 15.84 -16.45
N THR A 141 11.54 14.86 -17.33
CA THR A 141 10.24 14.19 -17.48
C THR A 141 9.90 13.37 -16.24
N GLU A 142 10.86 12.64 -15.68
CA GLU A 142 10.68 11.92 -14.40
C GLU A 142 10.54 12.88 -13.22
N ILE A 143 11.26 14.00 -13.22
CA ILE A 143 11.25 14.96 -12.12
C ILE A 143 9.94 15.76 -12.07
N SER A 144 9.36 16.10 -13.23
CA SER A 144 8.06 16.75 -13.33
C SER A 144 6.88 15.78 -13.24
N ASP A 145 7.12 14.49 -13.09
CA ASP A 145 6.05 13.49 -12.99
C ASP A 145 5.20 13.74 -11.73
N PRO A 146 3.86 13.66 -11.81
CA PRO A 146 2.97 13.84 -10.65
C PRO A 146 3.35 12.96 -9.46
N GLN A 147 3.83 11.73 -9.70
CA GLN A 147 4.26 10.84 -8.63
C GLN A 147 5.48 11.37 -7.87
N ASN A 148 6.43 12.00 -8.56
CA ASN A 148 7.58 12.63 -7.90
C ASN A 148 7.15 13.86 -7.08
N LEU A 149 6.21 14.65 -7.59
CA LEU A 149 5.64 15.81 -6.88
C LEU A 149 4.84 15.38 -5.65
N GLU A 150 4.13 14.26 -5.72
CA GLU A 150 3.45 13.63 -4.59
C GLU A 150 4.45 13.17 -3.52
N ILE A 151 5.57 12.54 -3.90
CA ILE A 151 6.64 12.20 -2.94
C ILE A 151 7.16 13.47 -2.27
N HIS A 152 7.37 14.54 -3.05
CA HIS A 152 7.74 15.84 -2.50
C HIS A 152 6.69 16.43 -1.54
N PHE A 153 5.41 16.15 -1.75
CA PHE A 153 4.32 16.55 -0.86
C PHE A 153 4.33 15.77 0.45
N VAL A 154 4.48 14.45 0.37
CA VAL A 154 4.31 13.53 1.49
C VAL A 154 5.45 13.64 2.50
N ASP A 155 6.70 13.64 2.03
CA ASP A 155 7.87 13.65 2.93
C ASP A 155 9.07 14.44 2.40
N SER A 156 8.90 15.15 1.28
CA SER A 156 9.94 15.96 0.64
C SER A 156 11.18 15.16 0.20
N SER A 157 11.03 13.84 0.00
CA SER A 157 12.11 12.96 -0.46
C SER A 157 12.13 12.74 -1.98
N GLY A 158 11.39 13.53 -2.76
CA GLY A 158 11.39 13.41 -4.21
C GLY A 158 12.72 13.85 -4.84
N VAL A 159 12.93 13.50 -6.10
CA VAL A 159 14.12 13.87 -6.86
C VAL A 159 14.05 15.35 -7.26
N ILE A 160 15.18 16.05 -7.17
CA ILE A 160 15.37 17.43 -7.64
C ILE A 160 16.30 17.42 -8.86
N SER A 161 16.08 18.32 -9.81
CA SER A 161 16.90 18.45 -11.02
C SER A 161 18.29 19.02 -10.73
N TRP A 162 19.33 18.54 -11.44
CA TRP A 162 20.63 19.22 -11.48
C TRP A 162 20.54 20.67 -11.99
N GLN A 163 19.50 21.02 -12.78
CA GLN A 163 19.28 22.40 -13.24
C GLN A 163 19.00 23.37 -12.08
N PHE A 164 18.39 22.89 -11.00
CA PHE A 164 18.15 23.66 -9.77
C PHE A 164 19.46 24.09 -9.10
N LEU A 165 20.53 23.31 -9.26
CA LEU A 165 21.83 23.49 -8.60
C LEU A 165 22.86 24.26 -9.46
N ARG A 166 22.43 24.94 -10.53
CA ARG A 166 23.31 25.79 -11.35
C ARG A 166 23.82 27.01 -10.56
N ASP A 167 24.90 27.61 -11.05
CA ASP A 167 25.45 28.86 -10.51
C ASP A 167 24.73 30.12 -11.05
N SER A 168 24.05 30.00 -12.19
CA SER A 168 23.34 31.09 -12.86
C SER A 168 21.84 31.00 -12.56
N PRO A 169 21.28 31.88 -11.71
CA PRO A 169 19.88 31.83 -11.36
C PRO A 169 19.00 32.38 -12.48
N ASP A 170 17.76 31.88 -12.56
CA ASP A 170 16.77 32.34 -13.54
C ASP A 170 16.10 33.66 -13.11
N PHE A 171 16.28 34.06 -11.84
CA PHE A 171 15.78 35.30 -11.24
C PHE A 171 16.90 36.04 -10.51
N GLU A 172 16.76 37.36 -10.37
CA GLU A 172 17.58 38.14 -9.44
C GLU A 172 17.04 38.01 -8.02
N PHE A 173 17.95 38.03 -7.03
CA PHE A 173 17.59 38.06 -5.61
C PHE A 173 16.77 39.32 -5.30
N VAL A 174 15.68 39.16 -4.55
CA VAL A 174 14.88 40.27 -4.02
C VAL A 174 14.89 40.24 -2.49
N ASP A 175 15.32 41.32 -1.84
CA ASP A 175 15.22 41.48 -0.39
C ASP A 175 13.80 41.91 0.01
N TRP A 176 12.85 40.97 -0.11
CA TRP A 176 11.43 41.23 0.08
C TRP A 176 11.02 41.21 1.56
N ASN A 177 9.97 41.97 1.88
CA ASN A 177 9.22 41.86 3.12
C ASN A 177 7.84 42.49 2.88
N PHE A 178 6.79 41.69 2.99
CA PHE A 178 5.45 42.07 2.53
C PHE A 178 4.53 42.53 3.67
N GLY A 179 4.90 42.30 4.93
CA GLY A 179 4.14 42.74 6.09
C GLY A 179 4.97 42.84 7.36
N THR A 180 4.46 43.55 8.36
CA THR A 180 5.08 43.67 9.69
C THR A 180 4.13 43.32 10.83
N THR A 181 2.84 43.22 10.52
CA THR A 181 1.75 42.81 11.43
C THR A 181 0.97 41.66 10.81
N THR A 182 0.27 40.86 11.62
CA THR A 182 -0.51 39.73 11.12
C THR A 182 -1.63 40.18 10.18
N GLU A 183 -2.18 41.37 10.41
CA GLU A 183 -3.17 42.00 9.55
C GLU A 183 -2.59 42.38 8.18
N GLU A 184 -1.40 42.96 8.14
CA GLU A 184 -0.69 43.26 6.89
C GLU A 184 -0.30 41.99 6.14
N ASP A 185 0.18 40.97 6.86
CA ASP A 185 0.58 39.69 6.28
C ASP A 185 -0.61 39.01 5.57
N TYR A 186 -1.78 38.97 6.22
CA TYR A 186 -3.01 38.44 5.63
C TYR A 186 -3.50 39.29 4.45
N ALA A 187 -3.55 40.62 4.62
CA ALA A 187 -4.03 41.52 3.59
C ALA A 187 -3.19 41.40 2.31
N TRP A 188 -1.86 41.39 2.43
CA TRP A 188 -0.97 41.18 1.30
C TRP A 188 -1.22 39.85 0.61
N SER A 189 -1.38 38.77 1.38
CA SER A 189 -1.60 37.42 0.83
C SER A 189 -2.89 37.34 0.00
N VAL A 190 -3.96 37.98 0.48
CA VAL A 190 -5.24 38.08 -0.21
C VAL A 190 -5.11 38.94 -1.48
N ASP A 191 -4.48 40.11 -1.37
CA ASP A 191 -4.30 41.04 -2.48
C ASP A 191 -3.42 40.45 -3.59
N ALA A 192 -2.39 39.67 -3.23
CA ALA A 192 -1.52 38.98 -4.19
C ALA A 192 -2.31 37.95 -5.03
N LEU A 193 -3.14 37.12 -4.39
CA LEU A 193 -3.95 36.12 -5.09
C LEU A 193 -5.07 36.74 -5.93
N HIS A 194 -5.77 37.74 -5.40
CA HIS A 194 -6.77 38.48 -6.17
C HIS A 194 -6.15 39.26 -7.33
N GLY A 195 -4.94 39.81 -7.14
CA GLY A 195 -4.17 40.49 -8.18
C GLY A 195 -3.82 39.58 -9.35
N ASP A 196 -3.62 38.29 -9.07
CA ASP A 196 -3.40 37.23 -10.05
C ASP A 196 -4.72 36.63 -10.61
N GLY A 197 -5.88 37.11 -10.15
CA GLY A 197 -7.19 36.71 -10.65
C GLY A 197 -7.77 35.44 -10.02
N HIS A 198 -7.25 35.00 -8.86
CA HIS A 198 -7.74 33.82 -8.15
C HIS A 198 -8.76 34.18 -7.08
N GLU A 199 -9.83 33.40 -6.99
CA GLU A 199 -10.83 33.49 -5.91
C GLU A 199 -10.37 32.70 -4.68
N ILE A 200 -10.73 33.18 -3.49
CA ILE A 200 -10.37 32.56 -2.20
C ILE A 200 -11.62 32.08 -1.48
N TYR A 201 -11.67 30.77 -1.18
CA TYR A 201 -12.76 30.15 -0.42
C TYR A 201 -12.27 29.78 0.97
N ILE A 202 -12.93 30.26 2.02
CA ILE A 202 -12.53 30.03 3.41
C ILE A 202 -13.65 29.34 4.17
N ALA A 203 -13.32 28.24 4.85
CA ALA A 203 -14.16 27.62 5.85
C ALA A 203 -13.57 27.85 7.26
N ASP A 204 -14.36 28.41 8.16
CA ASP A 204 -13.97 28.71 9.54
C ASP A 204 -14.49 27.63 10.52
N PHE A 205 -13.65 27.25 11.48
CA PHE A 205 -13.96 26.23 12.49
C PHE A 205 -13.56 26.69 13.89
N GLU A 206 -14.52 26.76 14.82
CA GLU A 206 -14.28 27.19 16.22
C GLU A 206 -14.77 26.16 17.25
N HIS A 207 -15.36 25.05 16.79
CA HIS A 207 -16.10 24.10 17.61
C HIS A 207 -15.26 23.32 18.63
N LEU A 208 -13.92 23.39 18.56
CA LEU A 208 -12.99 22.74 19.49
C LEU A 208 -12.34 23.73 20.49
N GLY A 209 -12.77 25.00 20.51
CA GLY A 209 -12.23 26.02 21.42
C GLY A 209 -10.89 26.63 20.97
N VAL A 210 -10.46 26.34 19.75
CA VAL A 210 -9.34 26.97 19.05
C VAL A 210 -9.83 27.33 17.65
N TYR A 211 -9.42 28.49 17.13
CA TYR A 211 -9.76 28.85 15.76
C TYR A 211 -8.93 28.02 14.78
N ALA A 212 -9.61 27.40 13.82
CA ALA A 212 -9.02 26.76 12.67
C ALA A 212 -9.72 27.19 11.39
N CYS A 213 -9.02 27.10 10.27
CA CYS A 213 -9.57 27.38 8.96
C CYS A 213 -9.07 26.38 7.93
N ARG A 214 -9.82 26.31 6.83
CA ARG A 214 -9.38 25.66 5.60
C ARG A 214 -9.62 26.61 4.44
N ILE A 215 -8.56 26.92 3.70
CA ILE A 215 -8.58 27.84 2.57
C ILE A 215 -8.35 27.04 1.28
N LEU A 216 -9.18 27.31 0.27
CA LEU A 216 -9.04 26.76 -1.08
C LEU A 216 -8.92 27.93 -2.06
N VAL A 217 -7.96 27.84 -2.96
CA VAL A 217 -7.66 28.82 -3.99
C VAL A 217 -7.56 28.06 -5.33
N PRO A 218 -8.65 27.96 -6.10
CA PRO A 218 -8.65 27.19 -7.32
C PRO A 218 -7.59 27.65 -8.33
N GLY A 219 -6.83 26.69 -8.87
CA GLY A 219 -5.69 26.90 -9.75
C GLY A 219 -4.37 27.20 -9.02
N VAL A 220 -4.33 27.11 -7.69
CA VAL A 220 -3.14 27.42 -6.87
C VAL A 220 -2.97 26.39 -5.75
N SER A 221 -4.04 26.06 -5.01
CA SER A 221 -3.94 25.22 -3.81
C SER A 221 -4.17 23.73 -4.05
N GLU A 222 -4.51 23.32 -5.27
CA GLU A 222 -4.57 21.91 -5.66
C GLU A 222 -3.21 21.23 -5.44
N ILE A 223 -3.22 20.06 -4.83
CA ILE A 223 -2.06 19.16 -4.73
C ILE A 223 -2.04 18.18 -5.89
N TYR A 224 -3.22 17.70 -6.26
CA TYR A 224 -3.42 16.77 -7.35
C TYR A 224 -4.18 17.43 -8.50
N PRO A 225 -3.85 17.14 -9.76
CA PRO A 225 -4.56 17.65 -10.93
C PRO A 225 -6.02 17.16 -10.96
N PHE A 226 -6.88 17.92 -11.62
CA PHE A 226 -8.32 17.61 -11.69
C PHE A 226 -8.60 16.27 -12.39
N GLU A 227 -7.77 15.93 -13.37
CA GLU A 227 -7.83 14.70 -14.16
C GLU A 227 -7.71 13.44 -13.28
N GLU A 228 -7.01 13.52 -12.16
CA GLU A 228 -6.92 12.40 -11.21
C GLU A 228 -8.27 12.04 -10.57
N LEU A 229 -9.29 12.91 -10.61
CA LEU A 229 -10.63 12.53 -10.15
C LEU A 229 -11.28 11.45 -11.03
N GLU A 230 -10.82 11.27 -12.27
CA GLU A 230 -11.30 10.22 -13.16
C GLU A 230 -10.61 8.88 -12.84
N PHE A 231 -9.30 8.91 -12.55
CA PHE A 231 -8.48 7.70 -12.42
C PHE A 231 -8.19 7.28 -10.97
N GLU A 232 -8.03 8.23 -10.05
CA GLU A 232 -7.58 8.02 -8.66
C GLU A 232 -8.56 8.53 -7.61
N ASN A 233 -9.87 8.49 -7.92
CA ASN A 233 -10.88 8.93 -6.98
C ASN A 233 -10.97 8.03 -5.74
N ASN A 234 -10.65 8.58 -4.56
CA ASN A 234 -10.68 7.83 -3.29
C ASN A 234 -12.09 7.35 -2.87
N SER A 235 -13.14 7.75 -3.59
CA SER A 235 -14.51 7.29 -3.35
C SER A 235 -14.92 6.10 -4.22
N VAL A 236 -14.09 5.68 -5.18
CA VAL A 236 -14.39 4.56 -6.09
C VAL A 236 -14.65 3.26 -5.33
N GLY A 237 -13.96 3.06 -4.21
CA GLY A 237 -14.16 1.92 -3.31
C GLY A 237 -15.55 1.83 -2.67
N ASN A 238 -16.35 2.90 -2.70
CA ASN A 238 -17.73 2.85 -2.18
C ASN A 238 -18.64 1.92 -2.98
N LEU A 239 -18.31 1.65 -4.25
CA LEU A 239 -19.08 0.75 -5.11
C LEU A 239 -18.93 -0.71 -4.67
N ILE A 240 -17.73 -1.12 -4.28
CA ILE A 240 -17.42 -2.51 -3.89
C ILE A 240 -17.54 -2.75 -2.38
N ARG A 241 -17.52 -1.68 -1.56
CA ARG A 241 -17.57 -1.77 -0.08
C ARG A 241 -18.78 -2.58 0.44
N PRO A 242 -20.02 -2.43 -0.07
CA PRO A 242 -21.17 -3.19 0.44
C PRO A 242 -21.03 -4.71 0.28
N ALA A 243 -20.44 -5.15 -0.83
CA ALA A 243 -20.16 -6.57 -1.07
C ALA A 243 -19.02 -7.05 -0.16
N LEU A 244 -17.93 -6.29 -0.08
CA LEU A 244 -16.76 -6.64 0.75
C LEU A 244 -17.08 -6.70 2.26
N ALA A 245 -17.98 -5.84 2.75
CA ALA A 245 -18.43 -5.87 4.14
C ALA A 245 -19.16 -7.16 4.51
N ARG A 246 -19.68 -7.89 3.51
CA ARG A 246 -20.37 -9.18 3.66
C ARG A 246 -19.72 -10.26 2.81
N LEU A 247 -18.42 -10.15 2.52
CA LEU A 247 -17.68 -11.07 1.67
C LEU A 247 -17.92 -12.57 2.03
N PRO A 248 -18.02 -12.97 3.32
CA PRO A 248 -18.35 -14.35 3.71
C PRO A 248 -19.77 -14.84 3.37
N GLU A 249 -20.67 -13.91 3.03
CA GLU A 249 -22.10 -14.18 2.80
C GLU A 249 -22.47 -14.17 1.33
N LEU A 250 -21.56 -13.76 0.44
CA LEU A 250 -21.84 -13.65 -0.98
C LEU A 250 -22.14 -15.03 -1.58
N SER A 251 -23.18 -15.07 -2.41
CA SER A 251 -23.45 -16.18 -3.32
C SER A 251 -22.42 -16.23 -4.46
N ASP A 252 -22.45 -17.30 -5.23
CA ASP A 252 -21.54 -17.44 -6.39
C ASP A 252 -21.87 -16.35 -7.43
N ASP A 253 -23.16 -16.05 -7.68
CA ASP A 253 -23.58 -14.93 -8.55
C ASP A 253 -23.11 -13.56 -8.02
N GLU A 254 -23.21 -13.29 -6.71
CA GLU A 254 -22.72 -12.04 -6.12
C GLU A 254 -21.17 -11.93 -6.15
N CYS A 255 -20.45 -13.05 -6.12
CA CYS A 255 -18.99 -13.07 -6.30
C CYS A 255 -18.61 -12.71 -7.74
N ASP A 256 -19.37 -13.21 -8.72
CA ASP A 256 -19.21 -12.93 -10.15
C ASP A 256 -19.44 -11.44 -10.43
N GLU A 257 -20.58 -10.88 -9.95
CA GLU A 257 -20.90 -9.46 -10.06
C GLU A 257 -19.81 -8.56 -9.42
N LEU A 258 -19.24 -8.98 -8.29
CA LEU A 258 -18.16 -8.25 -7.63
C LEU A 258 -16.85 -8.30 -8.45
N LEU A 259 -16.51 -9.45 -9.03
CA LEU A 259 -15.32 -9.60 -9.86
C LEU A 259 -15.42 -8.77 -11.14
N ASP A 260 -16.56 -8.81 -11.81
CA ASP A 260 -16.87 -7.98 -12.97
C ASP A 260 -16.75 -6.49 -12.63
N LEU A 261 -17.38 -6.05 -11.55
CA LEU A 261 -17.31 -4.66 -11.10
C LEU A 261 -15.87 -4.22 -10.80
N ILE A 262 -15.08 -5.04 -10.11
CA ILE A 262 -13.67 -4.70 -9.83
C ILE A 262 -12.86 -4.58 -11.13
N THR A 263 -13.18 -5.40 -12.13
CA THR A 263 -12.52 -5.39 -13.45
C THR A 263 -12.92 -4.16 -14.26
N GLU A 264 -14.21 -3.81 -14.29
CA GLU A 264 -14.73 -2.60 -14.94
C GLU A 264 -14.18 -1.29 -14.35
N LEU A 265 -13.88 -1.29 -13.05
CA LEU A 265 -13.28 -0.13 -12.37
C LEU A 265 -11.79 0.06 -12.69
N GLU A 266 -11.17 -0.85 -13.44
CA GLU A 266 -9.75 -0.79 -13.86
C GLU A 266 -8.78 -0.49 -12.69
N LEU A 267 -9.11 -0.99 -11.49
CA LEU A 267 -8.32 -0.74 -10.29
C LEU A 267 -6.95 -1.41 -10.41
N ALA A 268 -5.88 -0.65 -10.10
CA ALA A 268 -4.53 -1.17 -10.03
C ALA A 268 -4.46 -2.36 -9.04
N ASP A 269 -3.89 -3.48 -9.49
CA ASP A 269 -3.90 -4.73 -8.73
C ASP A 269 -3.09 -4.67 -7.43
N ASP A 270 -2.09 -3.80 -7.37
CA ASP A 270 -1.27 -3.59 -6.19
C ASP A 270 -1.96 -2.69 -5.15
N ARG A 271 -3.08 -2.03 -5.48
CA ARG A 271 -3.79 -1.19 -4.52
C ARG A 271 -4.29 -1.98 -3.32
N LEU A 272 -4.10 -1.43 -2.12
CA LEU A 272 -4.60 -2.02 -0.88
C LEU A 272 -6.11 -1.86 -0.79
N VAL A 273 -6.82 -2.99 -0.68
CA VAL A 273 -8.27 -3.04 -0.44
C VAL A 273 -8.67 -2.22 0.79
N PRO A 274 -8.03 -2.34 1.98
CA PRO A 274 -8.47 -1.57 3.16
C PRO A 274 -8.39 -0.05 2.94
N VAL A 275 -7.37 0.45 2.23
CA VAL A 275 -7.26 1.87 1.89
C VAL A 275 -8.41 2.29 0.96
N LEU A 276 -8.65 1.49 -0.08
CA LEU A 276 -9.71 1.74 -1.07
C LEU A 276 -11.09 1.80 -0.43
N ILE A 277 -11.40 0.89 0.50
CA ILE A 277 -12.69 0.86 1.20
C ILE A 277 -12.71 1.62 2.53
N GLY A 278 -11.68 2.42 2.84
CA GLY A 278 -11.63 3.21 4.08
C GLY A 278 -11.77 2.37 5.35
N LEU A 279 -11.21 1.16 5.35
CA LEU A 279 -11.13 0.24 6.48
C LEU A 279 -9.80 0.46 7.21
N ALA A 280 -9.85 0.62 8.53
CA ALA A 280 -8.69 0.55 9.40
C ALA A 280 -8.64 -0.85 10.04
N PRO A 281 -7.92 -1.82 9.43
CA PRO A 281 -7.88 -3.19 9.93
C PRO A 281 -7.02 -3.30 11.20
N ASP A 282 -7.33 -4.26 12.06
CA ASP A 282 -6.44 -4.65 13.16
C ASP A 282 -5.10 -5.15 12.61
N ALA A 283 -3.98 -4.95 13.31
CA ALA A 283 -2.64 -5.20 12.78
C ALA A 283 -2.43 -6.63 12.23
N ASP A 284 -2.94 -7.63 12.94
CA ASP A 284 -2.85 -9.05 12.54
C ASP A 284 -4.03 -9.51 11.67
N SER A 285 -4.89 -8.58 11.28
CA SER A 285 -6.00 -8.87 10.40
C SER A 285 -5.47 -9.18 9.00
N PRO A 286 -5.97 -10.24 8.37
CA PRO A 286 -5.62 -10.54 6.99
C PRO A 286 -6.10 -9.47 5.97
N TRP A 287 -6.87 -8.47 6.43
CA TRP A 287 -7.28 -7.32 5.62
C TRP A 287 -6.15 -6.32 5.45
N THR A 288 -5.20 -6.32 6.39
CA THR A 288 -4.09 -5.36 6.46
C THR A 288 -3.27 -5.31 5.18
N ASP A 289 -3.01 -6.47 4.59
CA ASP A 289 -2.18 -6.58 3.40
C ASP A 289 -2.98 -6.92 2.14
N LEU A 290 -4.29 -7.18 2.20
CA LEU A 290 -5.11 -7.57 1.04
C LEU A 290 -5.04 -6.53 -0.09
N ARG A 291 -4.69 -6.98 -1.30
CA ARG A 291 -4.59 -6.17 -2.52
C ARG A 291 -5.65 -6.56 -3.54
N ILE A 292 -5.94 -5.68 -4.50
CA ILE A 292 -6.96 -5.90 -5.52
C ILE A 292 -6.68 -7.15 -6.36
N GLY A 293 -5.46 -7.37 -6.81
CA GLY A 293 -5.10 -8.55 -7.61
C GLY A 293 -5.31 -9.86 -6.85
N GLU A 294 -5.06 -9.87 -5.53
CA GLU A 294 -5.33 -11.02 -4.68
C GLU A 294 -6.83 -11.23 -4.47
N LEU A 295 -7.60 -10.16 -4.27
CA LEU A 295 -9.06 -10.23 -4.16
C LEU A 295 -9.68 -10.82 -5.43
N LYS A 296 -9.22 -10.38 -6.62
CA LYS A 296 -9.63 -10.94 -7.92
C LYS A 296 -9.35 -12.44 -7.99
N LEU A 297 -8.14 -12.87 -7.64
CA LEU A 297 -7.79 -14.31 -7.61
C LEU A 297 -8.68 -15.10 -6.66
N LEU A 298 -8.94 -14.58 -5.47
CA LEU A 298 -9.75 -15.27 -4.47
C LEU A 298 -11.22 -15.39 -4.91
N LEU A 299 -11.75 -14.39 -5.62
CA LEU A 299 -13.08 -14.46 -6.26
C LEU A 299 -13.09 -15.48 -7.40
N ALA A 300 -12.07 -15.47 -8.27
CA ALA A 300 -11.92 -16.46 -9.34
C ALA A 300 -11.86 -17.90 -8.80
N LEU A 301 -11.16 -18.12 -7.68
CA LEU A 301 -11.12 -19.41 -6.98
C LEU A 301 -12.48 -19.82 -6.42
N ALA A 302 -13.30 -18.86 -5.98
CA ALA A 302 -14.65 -19.13 -5.48
C ALA A 302 -15.59 -19.53 -6.63
N LEU A 303 -15.42 -18.92 -7.80
CA LEU A 303 -16.21 -19.18 -9.02
C LEU A 303 -15.74 -20.41 -9.79
N GLY A 304 -14.48 -20.82 -9.60
CA GLY A 304 -13.87 -21.89 -10.39
C GLY A 304 -13.55 -21.48 -11.82
N ASP A 305 -13.16 -20.22 -12.02
CA ASP A 305 -12.72 -19.68 -13.32
C ASP A 305 -11.23 -19.94 -13.54
N ASP A 306 -10.91 -21.00 -14.28
CA ASP A 306 -9.52 -21.44 -14.51
C ASP A 306 -8.65 -20.37 -15.21
N GLU A 307 -9.22 -19.55 -16.09
CA GLU A 307 -8.49 -18.50 -16.81
C GLU A 307 -8.12 -17.36 -15.86
N ALA A 308 -9.10 -16.83 -15.11
CA ALA A 308 -8.88 -15.78 -14.12
C ALA A 308 -8.00 -16.23 -12.95
N ILE A 309 -8.09 -17.51 -12.55
CA ILE A 309 -7.19 -18.11 -11.55
C ILE A 309 -5.74 -18.03 -12.02
N LEU A 310 -5.47 -18.42 -13.27
CA LEU A 310 -4.11 -18.43 -13.82
C LEU A 310 -3.52 -17.02 -13.91
N GLU A 311 -4.31 -16.05 -14.37
CA GLU A 311 -3.90 -14.64 -14.41
C GLU A 311 -3.56 -14.12 -13.01
N GLY A 312 -4.46 -14.32 -12.04
CA GLY A 312 -4.27 -13.89 -10.67
C GLY A 312 -3.04 -14.54 -10.01
N CYS A 313 -2.82 -15.84 -10.20
CA CYS A 313 -1.64 -16.50 -9.68
C CYS A 313 -0.34 -16.00 -10.33
N THR A 314 -0.35 -15.71 -11.63
CA THR A 314 0.79 -15.15 -12.35
C THR A 314 1.14 -13.77 -11.80
N TRP A 315 0.14 -12.92 -11.59
CA TRP A 315 0.32 -11.61 -10.98
C TRP A 315 0.92 -11.71 -9.58
N ILE A 316 0.37 -12.58 -8.71
CA ILE A 316 0.89 -12.77 -7.36
C ILE A 316 2.34 -13.28 -7.39
N ALA A 317 2.69 -14.18 -8.31
CA ALA A 317 4.05 -14.71 -8.41
C ALA A 317 5.09 -13.65 -8.82
N GLN A 318 4.68 -12.63 -9.58
CA GLN A 318 5.55 -11.55 -10.08
C GLN A 318 5.60 -10.34 -9.15
N TYR A 319 4.46 -9.95 -8.58
CA TYR A 319 4.28 -8.66 -7.89
C TYR A 319 3.74 -8.78 -6.45
N GLY A 320 3.32 -9.98 -6.03
CA GLY A 320 2.74 -10.20 -4.71
C GLY A 320 3.77 -10.08 -3.59
N GLN A 321 3.67 -9.00 -2.79
CA GLN A 321 4.40 -8.89 -1.52
C GLN A 321 3.73 -9.76 -0.45
N ARG A 322 4.05 -11.06 -0.43
CA ARG A 322 3.48 -12.04 0.52
C ARG A 322 4.55 -12.88 1.19
N SER A 323 4.14 -13.57 2.26
CA SER A 323 4.95 -14.62 2.86
C SER A 323 5.26 -15.70 1.83
N GLU A 324 6.47 -16.24 1.88
CA GLU A 324 6.90 -17.33 0.97
C GLU A 324 5.93 -18.52 0.99
N ALA A 325 5.30 -18.78 2.15
CA ALA A 325 4.31 -19.84 2.31
C ALA A 325 3.08 -19.62 1.42
N ARG A 326 2.54 -18.40 1.36
CA ARG A 326 1.34 -18.09 0.56
C ARG A 326 1.64 -18.09 -0.94
N LEU A 327 2.81 -17.58 -1.33
CA LEU A 327 3.28 -17.64 -2.72
C LEU A 327 3.41 -19.09 -3.21
N LYS A 328 3.90 -20.01 -2.36
CA LYS A 328 3.98 -21.44 -2.70
C LYS A 328 2.61 -22.05 -2.95
N VAL A 329 1.59 -21.66 -2.18
CA VAL A 329 0.20 -22.13 -2.39
C VAL A 329 -0.33 -21.68 -3.75
N TYR A 330 -0.22 -20.39 -4.08
CA TYR A 330 -0.70 -19.88 -5.36
C TYR A 330 0.05 -20.45 -6.57
N ARG A 331 1.37 -20.68 -6.45
CA ARG A 331 2.14 -21.38 -7.50
C ARG A 331 1.66 -22.82 -7.70
N CYS A 332 1.38 -23.53 -6.61
CA CYS A 332 0.82 -24.88 -6.68
C CYS A 332 -0.55 -24.87 -7.39
N ILE A 333 -1.44 -23.95 -7.03
CA ILE A 333 -2.75 -23.77 -7.68
C ILE A 333 -2.59 -23.49 -9.19
N ALA A 334 -1.69 -22.57 -9.57
CA ALA A 334 -1.43 -22.22 -10.96
C ALA A 334 -0.91 -23.40 -11.79
N ASP A 335 0.03 -24.16 -11.23
CA ASP A 335 0.56 -25.36 -11.89
C ASP A 335 -0.54 -26.41 -12.06
N LEU A 336 -1.38 -26.61 -11.05
CA LEU A 336 -2.49 -27.55 -11.12
C LEU A 336 -3.54 -27.17 -12.17
N ALA A 337 -3.87 -25.88 -12.29
CA ALA A 337 -4.82 -25.38 -13.28
C ALA A 337 -4.31 -25.57 -14.72
N GLN A 338 -2.98 -25.53 -14.93
CA GLN A 338 -2.36 -25.68 -16.26
C GLN A 338 -2.06 -27.13 -16.65
N LEU A 339 -2.06 -28.05 -15.69
CA LEU A 339 -1.77 -29.46 -15.96
C LEU A 339 -3.03 -30.19 -16.40
N ASP A 340 -3.11 -30.60 -17.67
CA ASP A 340 -4.22 -31.40 -18.22
C ASP A 340 -4.52 -32.68 -17.42
N ALA A 341 -3.48 -33.27 -16.83
CA ALA A 341 -3.56 -34.45 -15.99
C ALA A 341 -2.49 -34.38 -14.88
N PRO A 342 -2.76 -33.64 -13.78
CA PRO A 342 -1.80 -33.41 -12.71
C PRO A 342 -1.32 -34.72 -12.07
N THR A 343 -2.15 -35.76 -12.18
CA THR A 343 -1.90 -37.12 -11.70
C THR A 343 -0.65 -37.78 -12.30
N TYR A 344 -0.19 -37.34 -13.47
CA TYR A 344 1.06 -37.84 -14.09
C TYR A 344 2.33 -37.17 -13.54
N PHE A 345 2.19 -36.04 -12.82
CA PHE A 345 3.31 -35.24 -12.32
C PHE A 345 3.43 -35.28 -10.79
N GLU A 346 2.62 -36.08 -10.12
CA GLU A 346 2.51 -36.09 -8.66
C GLU A 346 3.81 -36.29 -7.89
N PRO A 347 4.74 -37.18 -8.30
CA PRO A 347 6.01 -37.28 -7.58
C PRO A 347 6.80 -35.97 -7.64
N ALA A 348 6.72 -35.24 -8.77
CA ALA A 348 7.36 -33.95 -8.91
C ALA A 348 6.62 -32.85 -8.12
N LEU A 349 5.28 -32.81 -8.18
CA LEU A 349 4.46 -31.88 -7.39
C LEU A 349 4.69 -32.06 -5.88
N ALA A 350 4.74 -33.30 -5.40
CA ALA A 350 5.04 -33.61 -4.00
C ALA A 350 6.47 -33.26 -3.60
N LEU A 351 7.44 -33.27 -4.53
CA LEU A 351 8.82 -32.83 -4.25
C LEU A 351 8.96 -31.30 -4.29
N LEU A 352 8.21 -30.62 -5.16
CA LEU A 352 8.22 -29.17 -5.30
C LEU A 352 7.48 -28.48 -4.15
N TYR A 353 6.42 -29.11 -3.64
CA TYR A 353 5.51 -28.51 -2.67
C TYR A 353 5.46 -29.27 -1.32
N GLY A 354 5.83 -30.55 -1.26
CA GLY A 354 5.67 -31.41 -0.08
C GLY A 354 6.68 -31.22 1.07
N ARG A 355 6.25 -31.69 2.25
CA ARG A 355 6.68 -31.35 3.63
C ARG A 355 6.18 -29.99 4.11
N GLU A 356 6.58 -28.89 3.48
CA GLU A 356 6.18 -27.55 3.92
C GLU A 356 4.68 -27.31 3.69
N THR A 357 4.10 -27.83 2.59
CA THR A 357 2.65 -27.79 2.37
C THR A 357 1.85 -28.61 3.39
N LEU A 358 2.37 -29.76 3.86
CA LEU A 358 1.71 -30.50 4.94
C LEU A 358 1.80 -29.73 6.26
N GLU A 359 2.94 -29.10 6.54
CA GLU A 359 3.06 -28.20 7.70
C GLU A 359 2.07 -27.04 7.62
N GLN A 360 1.85 -26.44 6.44
CA GLN A 360 0.84 -25.38 6.25
C GLN A 360 -0.60 -25.87 6.42
N VAL A 361 -0.95 -27.04 5.87
CA VAL A 361 -2.25 -27.69 6.14
C VAL A 361 -2.44 -27.85 7.65
N LEU A 362 -1.43 -28.37 8.35
CA LEU A 362 -1.53 -28.59 9.79
C LEU A 362 -1.57 -27.27 10.56
N LEU A 363 -0.83 -26.23 10.15
CA LEU A 363 -0.91 -24.90 10.76
C LEU A 363 -2.31 -24.30 10.60
N HIS A 364 -2.91 -24.37 9.41
CA HIS A 364 -4.29 -23.89 9.21
C HIS A 364 -5.29 -24.64 10.09
N LEU A 365 -5.19 -25.97 10.16
CA LEU A 365 -6.11 -26.79 10.96
C LEU A 365 -5.88 -26.60 12.47
N VAL A 366 -4.63 -26.51 12.93
CA VAL A 366 -4.30 -26.28 14.34
C VAL A 366 -4.68 -24.86 14.77
N GLN A 367 -4.43 -23.85 13.93
CA GLN A 367 -4.87 -22.48 14.24
C GLN A 367 -6.40 -22.41 14.28
N ASN A 368 -7.10 -23.09 13.36
CA ASN A 368 -8.56 -23.23 13.43
C ASN A 368 -9.04 -23.87 14.73
N ALA A 369 -8.35 -24.91 15.19
CA ALA A 369 -8.64 -25.60 16.44
C ALA A 369 -8.36 -24.72 17.68
N ILE A 370 -7.27 -23.95 17.68
CA ILE A 370 -6.91 -23.02 18.75
C ILE A 370 -7.96 -21.91 18.85
N ASP A 371 -8.26 -21.24 17.73
CA ASP A 371 -9.19 -20.10 17.70
C ASP A 371 -10.62 -20.49 18.08
N ALA A 372 -11.03 -21.72 17.77
CA ALA A 372 -12.36 -22.23 18.13
C ALA A 372 -12.45 -22.63 19.61
N SER A 373 -11.31 -22.88 20.28
CA SER A 373 -11.24 -23.39 21.64
C SER A 373 -11.22 -22.28 22.68
N PRO A 374 -11.83 -22.48 23.87
CA PRO A 374 -11.65 -21.58 25.01
C PRO A 374 -10.17 -21.47 25.42
N GLU A 375 -9.79 -20.32 25.97
CA GLU A 375 -8.42 -20.07 26.43
C GLU A 375 -7.97 -21.12 27.46
N GLY A 376 -6.77 -21.66 27.27
CA GLY A 376 -6.18 -22.70 28.14
C GLY A 376 -6.62 -24.14 27.84
N MET A 377 -7.53 -24.35 26.87
CA MET A 377 -7.89 -25.70 26.40
C MET A 377 -6.87 -26.23 25.40
N ALA A 378 -6.50 -27.51 25.54
CA ALA A 378 -5.54 -28.15 24.66
C ALA A 378 -6.19 -28.59 23.34
N VAL A 379 -5.49 -28.34 22.23
CA VAL A 379 -5.74 -28.98 20.93
C VAL A 379 -4.95 -30.29 20.89
N PHE A 380 -5.62 -31.39 20.54
CA PHE A 380 -4.99 -32.71 20.47
C PHE A 380 -4.63 -33.06 19.03
N LEU A 381 -3.38 -33.48 18.84
CA LEU A 381 -2.90 -34.06 17.60
C LEU A 381 -2.75 -35.57 17.78
N GLN A 382 -3.41 -36.35 16.93
CA GLN A 382 -3.26 -37.80 16.89
C GLN A 382 -2.75 -38.20 15.51
N CYS A 383 -1.76 -39.09 15.49
CA CYS A 383 -1.23 -39.66 14.26
C CYS A 383 -1.46 -41.16 14.31
N ASN A 384 -2.11 -41.71 13.29
CA ASN A 384 -2.31 -43.14 13.15
C ASN A 384 -2.10 -43.58 11.70
N VAL A 385 -2.07 -44.90 11.50
CA VAL A 385 -1.99 -45.51 10.18
C VAL A 385 -3.29 -46.28 9.97
N ASP A 386 -3.96 -45.99 8.85
CA ASP A 386 -5.20 -46.61 8.41
C ASP A 386 -4.98 -47.29 7.05
N GLY A 387 -4.61 -48.57 7.11
CA GLY A 387 -4.28 -49.37 5.93
C GLY A 387 -3.05 -48.82 5.20
N ILE A 388 -3.29 -48.29 4.00
CA ILE A 388 -2.26 -47.69 3.13
C ILE A 388 -2.09 -46.18 3.34
N ASN A 389 -2.87 -45.57 4.22
CA ASN A 389 -2.84 -44.15 4.49
C ASN A 389 -2.29 -43.85 5.90
N GLY A 390 -1.49 -42.80 6.02
CA GLY A 390 -1.26 -42.11 7.29
C GLY A 390 -2.42 -41.15 7.54
N CYS A 391 -2.88 -41.04 8.77
CA CYS A 391 -3.93 -40.12 9.16
C CYS A 391 -3.45 -39.26 10.33
N ILE A 392 -3.63 -37.95 10.19
CA ILE A 392 -3.36 -36.96 11.23
C ILE A 392 -4.70 -36.32 11.60
N GLU A 393 -5.11 -36.49 12.85
CA GLU A 393 -6.32 -35.90 13.40
C GLU A 393 -5.95 -34.67 14.25
N VAL A 394 -6.56 -33.53 13.93
CA VAL A 394 -6.56 -32.30 14.75
C VAL A 394 -7.91 -32.23 15.46
N ILE A 395 -7.89 -32.30 16.79
CA ILE A 395 -9.09 -32.38 17.62
C ILE A 395 -9.12 -31.21 18.59
N ASP A 396 -10.19 -30.42 18.52
CA ASP A 396 -10.46 -29.33 19.46
C ASP A 396 -11.67 -29.63 20.35
N THR A 397 -11.84 -28.79 21.37
CA THR A 397 -13.00 -28.82 22.27
C THR A 397 -13.77 -27.50 22.22
N GLY A 398 -13.71 -26.86 21.05
CA GLY A 398 -14.26 -25.55 20.78
C GLY A 398 -15.76 -25.52 20.51
N THR A 399 -16.20 -24.43 19.89
CA THR A 399 -17.63 -24.19 19.62
C THR A 399 -18.25 -25.20 18.66
N GLY A 400 -17.45 -25.90 17.87
CA GLY A 400 -17.91 -26.82 16.83
C GLY A 400 -18.74 -26.13 15.73
N MET A 401 -19.32 -26.93 14.84
CA MET A 401 -20.04 -26.46 13.64
C MET A 401 -21.35 -27.22 13.42
N SER A 402 -22.31 -26.55 12.77
CA SER A 402 -23.56 -27.18 12.33
C SER A 402 -23.36 -28.06 11.10
N ALA A 403 -24.22 -29.07 10.92
CA ALA A 403 -24.15 -29.98 9.76
C ALA A 403 -24.46 -29.28 8.42
N GLU A 404 -25.20 -28.17 8.45
CA GLU A 404 -25.45 -27.34 7.27
C GLU A 404 -24.17 -26.58 6.87
N PHE A 405 -23.50 -25.97 7.84
CA PHE A 405 -22.24 -25.25 7.62
C PHE A 405 -21.15 -26.16 7.06
N MET A 406 -20.94 -27.34 7.67
CA MET A 406 -19.93 -28.29 7.20
C MET A 406 -20.15 -28.74 5.75
N ARG A 407 -21.41 -28.94 5.34
CA ARG A 407 -21.72 -29.44 3.99
C ARG A 407 -21.62 -28.37 2.91
N ASN A 408 -22.08 -27.16 3.21
CA ASN A 408 -22.31 -26.15 2.16
C ASN A 408 -21.31 -24.99 2.20
N ARG A 409 -20.59 -24.80 3.32
CA ARG A 409 -19.94 -23.53 3.65
C ARG A 409 -18.49 -23.65 4.15
N LEU A 410 -18.14 -24.68 4.92
CA LEU A 410 -16.82 -24.83 5.56
C LEU A 410 -15.62 -24.74 4.60
N PHE A 411 -15.80 -25.23 3.38
CA PHE A 411 -14.75 -25.26 2.37
C PHE A 411 -15.10 -24.38 1.16
N LYS A 412 -15.86 -23.30 1.39
CA LYS A 412 -15.98 -22.20 0.43
C LYS A 412 -15.00 -21.09 0.84
N PRO A 413 -14.29 -20.44 -0.11
CA PRO A 413 -13.51 -19.24 0.19
C PRO A 413 -14.38 -18.17 0.86
N PHE A 414 -13.76 -17.28 1.62
CA PHE A 414 -14.44 -16.17 2.32
C PHE A 414 -15.33 -16.54 3.49
N VAL A 415 -15.73 -17.80 3.63
CA VAL A 415 -16.67 -18.19 4.69
C VAL A 415 -15.94 -18.54 5.99
N SER A 416 -16.14 -17.72 7.02
CA SER A 416 -15.62 -18.00 8.37
C SER A 416 -16.70 -17.90 9.44
N THR A 417 -16.61 -18.76 10.45
CA THR A 417 -17.36 -18.62 11.72
C THR A 417 -16.62 -17.76 12.73
N LYS A 418 -15.41 -17.28 12.41
CA LYS A 418 -14.53 -16.54 13.32
C LYS A 418 -14.64 -15.02 13.10
N PRO A 419 -14.53 -14.21 14.17
CA PRO A 419 -14.33 -12.76 14.02
C PRO A 419 -12.98 -12.48 13.33
N GLY A 420 -12.98 -11.73 12.23
CA GLY A 420 -11.76 -11.19 11.60
C GLY A 420 -10.99 -12.11 10.64
N GLY A 421 -11.39 -13.37 10.43
CA GLY A 421 -10.72 -14.27 9.48
C GLY A 421 -11.37 -14.27 8.08
N PHE A 422 -10.57 -14.34 7.00
CA PHE A 422 -11.09 -14.46 5.62
C PHE A 422 -11.76 -15.80 5.32
N GLY A 423 -11.77 -16.80 6.21
CA GLY A 423 -12.37 -18.10 5.86
C GLY A 423 -11.65 -18.86 4.74
N ILE A 424 -10.44 -18.45 4.37
CA ILE A 424 -9.67 -19.09 3.29
C ILE A 424 -8.93 -20.35 3.79
N GLY A 425 -8.49 -20.37 5.06
CA GLY A 425 -7.56 -21.40 5.54
C GLY A 425 -8.08 -22.84 5.47
N ALA A 426 -9.38 -23.08 5.70
CA ALA A 426 -9.98 -24.42 5.57
C ALA A 426 -10.11 -24.84 4.10
N PHE A 427 -10.44 -23.91 3.21
CA PHE A 427 -10.46 -24.13 1.76
C PHE A 427 -9.06 -24.47 1.24
N GLU A 428 -8.05 -23.63 1.56
CA GLU A 428 -6.65 -23.87 1.21
C GLU A 428 -6.16 -25.22 1.74
N ALA A 429 -6.47 -25.55 3.01
CA ALA A 429 -6.11 -26.84 3.59
C ALA A 429 -6.72 -28.02 2.81
N ARG A 430 -7.98 -27.90 2.35
CA ARG A 430 -8.63 -28.95 1.56
C ARG A 430 -7.97 -29.13 0.20
N GLU A 431 -7.71 -28.04 -0.53
CA GLU A 431 -7.11 -28.12 -1.86
C GLU A 431 -5.65 -28.61 -1.78
N MET A 432 -4.89 -28.20 -0.75
CA MET A 432 -3.56 -28.74 -0.46
C MET A 432 -3.60 -30.25 -0.16
N VAL A 433 -4.54 -30.72 0.66
CA VAL A 433 -4.67 -32.16 0.97
C VAL A 433 -5.07 -32.97 -0.25
N ARG A 434 -6.00 -32.46 -1.08
CA ARG A 434 -6.38 -33.09 -2.35
C ARG A 434 -5.18 -33.28 -3.29
N THR A 435 -4.32 -32.27 -3.37
CA THR A 435 -3.10 -32.30 -4.19
C THR A 435 -2.14 -33.42 -3.75
N MET A 436 -2.12 -33.75 -2.46
CA MET A 436 -1.30 -34.85 -1.92
C MET A 436 -1.96 -36.24 -2.04
N ARG A 437 -2.95 -36.43 -2.93
CA ARG A 437 -3.83 -37.62 -3.01
C ARG A 437 -4.53 -37.93 -1.68
N GLY A 438 -4.69 -36.90 -0.87
CA GLY A 438 -5.25 -37.02 0.45
C GLY A 438 -6.74 -36.78 0.49
N LYS A 439 -7.31 -37.02 1.66
CA LYS A 439 -8.67 -36.64 1.99
C LYS A 439 -8.65 -35.87 3.30
N LEU A 440 -9.29 -34.70 3.29
CA LEU A 440 -9.58 -33.96 4.51
C LEU A 440 -11.02 -34.25 4.92
N ASP A 441 -11.18 -35.08 5.95
CA ASP A 441 -12.48 -35.35 6.57
C ASP A 441 -12.70 -34.40 7.76
N VAL A 442 -13.96 -34.09 8.03
CA VAL A 442 -14.36 -33.27 9.18
C VAL A 442 -15.53 -33.90 9.90
N GLU A 443 -15.42 -33.98 11.22
CA GLU A 443 -16.51 -34.34 12.13
C GLU A 443 -16.66 -33.22 13.15
N SER A 444 -17.84 -32.63 13.28
CA SER A 444 -18.08 -31.60 14.30
C SER A 444 -19.54 -31.57 14.75
N ARG A 445 -19.75 -31.12 15.99
CA ARG A 445 -21.06 -30.83 16.55
C ARG A 445 -20.99 -29.55 17.36
N GLU A 446 -22.01 -28.73 17.26
CA GLU A 446 -22.12 -27.49 18.03
C GLU A 446 -21.98 -27.76 19.54
N GLY A 447 -21.09 -27.00 20.18
CA GLY A 447 -20.75 -27.10 21.61
C GLY A 447 -19.86 -28.28 22.00
N LEU A 448 -19.41 -29.12 21.06
CA LEU A 448 -18.61 -30.33 21.34
C LEU A 448 -17.24 -30.33 20.64
N GLY A 449 -16.89 -29.27 19.93
CA GLY A 449 -15.64 -29.15 19.16
C GLY A 449 -15.69 -29.77 17.76
N SER A 450 -14.53 -29.74 17.09
CA SER A 450 -14.31 -30.34 15.78
C SER A 450 -13.14 -31.33 15.78
N ARG A 451 -13.20 -32.24 14.82
CA ARG A 451 -12.14 -33.18 14.46
C ARG A 451 -11.91 -33.09 12.97
N PHE A 452 -10.75 -32.60 12.58
CA PHE A 452 -10.28 -32.63 11.19
C PHE A 452 -9.31 -33.79 11.03
N ALA A 453 -9.53 -34.65 10.03
CA ALA A 453 -8.68 -35.79 9.75
C ALA A 453 -8.06 -35.65 8.35
N VAL A 454 -6.75 -35.39 8.31
CA VAL A 454 -5.93 -35.36 7.10
C VAL A 454 -5.46 -36.79 6.84
N ARG A 455 -5.98 -37.42 5.79
CA ARG A 455 -5.57 -38.76 5.34
C ARG A 455 -4.67 -38.61 4.13
N LEU A 456 -3.49 -39.19 4.16
CA LEU A 456 -2.51 -39.17 3.09
C LEU A 456 -1.99 -40.58 2.81
N PRO A 457 -1.76 -40.98 1.55
CA PRO A 457 -1.13 -42.26 1.26
C PRO A 457 0.27 -42.34 1.87
N LEU A 458 0.61 -43.49 2.46
CA LEU A 458 1.94 -43.74 3.00
C LEU A 458 2.93 -43.89 1.84
N ALA A 459 4.12 -43.28 1.96
CA ALA A 459 5.19 -43.40 0.97
C ALA A 459 5.56 -44.86 0.65
N ALA A 460 5.44 -45.78 1.62
CA ALA A 460 5.69 -47.20 1.44
C ALA A 460 4.58 -47.94 0.66
N ALA A 461 3.38 -47.37 0.57
CA ALA A 461 2.24 -47.93 -0.16
C ALA A 461 2.12 -47.41 -1.60
N GLN A 462 2.88 -46.38 -1.97
CA GLN A 462 2.91 -45.79 -3.32
C GLN A 462 3.10 -46.84 -4.44
N PRO A 463 4.07 -47.78 -4.35
CA PRO A 463 4.28 -48.78 -5.39
C PRO A 463 3.09 -49.74 -5.56
N LEU A 464 2.32 -49.97 -4.49
CA LEU A 464 1.14 -50.83 -4.50
C LEU A 464 -0.05 -50.11 -5.13
N MET A 465 -0.21 -48.81 -4.88
CA MET A 465 -1.28 -47.99 -5.46
C MET A 465 -1.07 -47.77 -6.97
N ASP A 466 0.18 -47.55 -7.39
CA ASP A 466 0.55 -47.42 -8.81
C ASP A 466 0.27 -48.72 -9.60
N SER A 467 0.39 -49.87 -8.94
CA SER A 467 0.11 -51.19 -9.54
C SER A 467 -1.39 -51.52 -9.70
N ILE A 468 -2.27 -50.85 -8.94
CA ILE A 468 -3.73 -51.06 -8.98
C ILE A 468 -4.40 -50.18 -10.06
N GLN A 469 -3.78 -49.04 -10.42
CA GLN A 469 -4.31 -48.11 -11.43
C GLN A 469 -3.78 -48.34 -12.86
N GLY A 470 -2.85 -49.28 -13.06
CA GLY A 470 -2.36 -49.65 -14.39
C GLY A 470 -3.25 -50.66 -15.11
N GLU A 471 -4.02 -50.24 -16.11
CA GLU A 471 -4.68 -51.17 -17.05
C GLU A 471 -3.64 -52.03 -17.82
N PRO A 472 -4.01 -53.27 -18.21
CA PRO A 472 -3.11 -54.18 -18.92
C PRO A 472 -2.79 -53.64 -20.32
N LYS A 473 -1.49 -53.54 -20.65
CA LYS A 473 -1.01 -53.28 -22.01
C LYS A 473 -1.73 -54.20 -23.01
N PRO A 474 -2.29 -53.70 -24.13
CA PRO A 474 -2.88 -54.55 -25.14
C PRO A 474 -1.80 -55.44 -25.76
N ALA A 475 -2.06 -56.74 -25.74
CA ALA A 475 -1.24 -57.72 -26.44
C ALA A 475 -1.45 -57.59 -27.96
N GLY A 476 -0.37 -57.25 -28.67
CA GLY A 476 -0.17 -57.67 -30.07
C GLY A 476 -0.06 -56.56 -31.12
N SER A 477 1.14 -56.40 -31.68
CA SER A 477 1.34 -56.72 -33.10
C SER A 477 2.81 -57.05 -33.37
N THR A 478 3.08 -58.33 -33.60
CA THR A 478 4.26 -58.82 -34.30
C THR A 478 4.21 -58.31 -35.75
N GLN A 479 5.01 -57.30 -36.08
CA GLN A 479 5.37 -57.02 -37.47
C GLN A 479 6.72 -57.65 -37.79
N GLY A 480 6.68 -58.62 -38.70
CA GLY A 480 7.84 -59.32 -39.20
C GLY A 480 8.78 -58.39 -39.98
N LYS A 481 10.07 -58.48 -39.68
CA LYS A 481 11.12 -58.02 -40.57
C LYS A 481 11.27 -59.03 -41.71
N LYS A 482 10.83 -58.62 -42.90
CA LYS A 482 11.27 -59.23 -44.16
C LYS A 482 12.69 -58.73 -44.48
N VAL A 483 13.50 -59.69 -44.89
CA VAL A 483 14.85 -59.58 -45.42
C VAL A 483 14.83 -58.87 -46.78
N ALA A 484 15.70 -57.88 -46.95
CA ALA A 484 16.52 -57.61 -48.14
C ALA A 484 17.59 -56.58 -47.76
#